data_AF-A0A4Q5ASS3-F1
#
_entry.id   AF-A0A4Q5ASS3-F1
#
_cell.length_a   1.000
_cell.length_b   1.000
_cell.length_c   1.000
_cell.angle_alpha   90.00
_cell.angle_beta   90.00
_cell.angle_gamma   90.00
#
_symmetry.space_group_name_H-M   'P 1'
#
loop_
_entity.id
_entity.type
_entity.pdbx_description
1 polymer ?
#
loop_
_entity_poly.entity_id
_entity_poly.type
_entity_poly.pdbx_seq_one_letter_code
_entity_poly.pdbx_strand_id
1 'polypeptide(L)'
;MSETINLTPTPRTPQADERPVHIQYGDVKMDLPRLDDSTQLPIDLIIAGMAAASQGWDNLDNEQKMAFMATVLAFLTKQYPKFARELDRKSGDKVKDLGLIFDAWATATVGMDPKA
;
A
#
# COMPACT_ATOMS: atom_id res chain seq x y z
N MET A 1 11.85 -2.57 -36.22
CA MET A 1 11.05 -1.33 -36.34
C MET A 1 10.69 -0.93 -34.93
N SER A 2 11.19 0.24 -34.49
CA SER A 2 11.25 0.63 -33.08
C SER A 2 10.03 1.46 -32.68
N GLU A 3 9.34 1.06 -31.62
CA GLU A 3 8.23 1.83 -31.05
C GLU A 3 8.79 3.07 -30.34
N THR A 4 8.40 4.26 -30.79
CA THR A 4 8.88 5.52 -30.19
C THR A 4 7.89 5.96 -29.13
N ILE A 5 8.21 5.72 -27.86
CA ILE A 5 7.44 6.24 -26.73
C ILE A 5 7.66 7.75 -26.67
N ASN A 6 6.62 8.54 -26.90
CA ASN A 6 6.69 9.99 -26.81
C ASN A 6 6.57 10.44 -25.34
N LEU A 7 7.72 10.58 -24.69
CA LEU A 7 7.89 11.00 -23.29
C LEU A 7 8.21 12.51 -23.26
N THR A 8 7.22 13.38 -23.44
CA THR A 8 7.45 14.82 -23.19
C THR A 8 7.23 15.09 -21.69
N PRO A 9 8.27 15.41 -20.90
CA PRO A 9 8.13 15.61 -19.46
C PRO A 9 7.48 16.97 -19.17
N THR A 10 6.33 16.94 -18.52
CA THR A 10 5.72 18.13 -17.90
C THR A 10 6.45 18.39 -16.57
N PRO A 11 6.84 19.64 -16.26
CA PRO A 11 7.46 19.94 -14.97
C PRO A 11 6.53 19.57 -13.81
N ARG A 12 6.95 18.63 -12.95
CA ARG A 12 6.32 18.37 -11.65
C ARG A 12 6.62 19.58 -10.76
N THR A 13 5.58 20.18 -10.18
CA THR A 13 5.75 21.03 -8.98
C THR A 13 5.58 20.10 -7.77
N PRO A 14 6.65 19.74 -7.05
CA PRO A 14 6.50 18.93 -5.86
C PRO A 14 6.22 19.85 -4.68
N GLN A 15 5.06 19.77 -4.05
CA GLN A 15 4.94 20.05 -2.60
C GLN A 15 3.53 19.81 -2.05
N ALA A 16 3.36 18.64 -1.45
CA ALA A 16 2.70 18.43 -0.16
C ALA A 16 3.21 17.09 0.40
N ASP A 17 4.40 17.14 0.99
CA ASP A 17 5.11 16.05 1.69
C ASP A 17 5.19 14.69 0.97
N GLU A 18 6.25 14.49 0.18
CA GLU A 18 6.64 13.20 -0.43
C GLU A 18 7.15 12.15 0.59
N ARG A 19 6.88 12.36 1.89
CA ARG A 19 7.42 11.50 2.94
C ARG A 19 6.70 10.15 2.95
N PRO A 20 7.42 9.04 3.15
CA PRO A 20 6.81 7.73 3.30
C PRO A 20 5.89 7.71 4.54
N VAL A 21 4.88 6.84 4.51
CA VAL A 21 3.98 6.60 5.63
C VAL A 21 4.70 5.72 6.66
N HIS A 22 5.00 6.29 7.81
CA HIS A 22 5.66 5.58 8.90
C HIS A 22 4.65 4.77 9.72
N ILE A 23 4.77 3.44 9.71
CA ILE A 23 3.97 2.53 10.54
C ILE A 23 4.88 1.71 11.43
N GLN A 24 4.51 1.56 12.70
CA GLN A 24 5.16 0.62 13.62
C GLN A 24 4.19 -0.51 13.99
N TYR A 25 4.52 -1.74 13.61
CA TYR A 25 3.83 -2.95 14.06
C TYR A 25 4.73 -3.69 15.05
N GLY A 26 4.34 -3.69 16.33
CA GLY A 26 5.16 -4.24 17.39
C GLY A 26 6.54 -3.57 17.43
N ASP A 27 7.60 -4.36 17.23
CA ASP A 27 8.99 -3.90 17.25
C ASP A 27 9.52 -3.56 15.83
N VAL A 28 8.69 -3.70 14.80
CA VAL A 28 9.04 -3.47 13.39
C VAL A 28 8.53 -2.10 12.95
N LYS A 29 9.46 -1.25 12.51
CA LYS A 29 9.18 0.04 11.88
C LYS A 29 9.23 -0.11 10.36
N MET A 30 8.23 0.43 9.68
CA MET A 30 8.02 0.32 8.23
C MET A 30 7.80 1.71 7.65
N ASP A 31 8.48 2.00 6.55
CA ASP A 31 8.37 3.25 5.81
C ASP A 31 7.64 2.94 4.50
N LEU A 32 6.31 2.94 4.55
CA LEU A 32 5.48 2.50 3.44
C LEU A 32 5.36 3.60 2.37
N PRO A 33 5.34 3.24 1.07
CA PRO A 33 5.08 4.21 0.02
C PRO A 33 3.68 4.78 0.16
N ARG A 34 3.43 6.02 -0.29
CA ARG A 34 2.08 6.57 -0.25
C ARG A 34 1.16 5.84 -1.23
N LEU A 35 -0.06 5.50 -0.80
CA LEU A 35 -1.02 4.79 -1.66
C LEU A 35 -1.57 5.64 -2.82
N ASP A 36 -1.40 6.96 -2.78
CA ASP A 36 -1.79 7.90 -3.84
C ASP A 36 -0.63 8.25 -4.81
N ASP A 37 0.59 7.81 -4.51
CA ASP A 37 1.77 8.00 -5.37
C ASP A 37 2.10 6.73 -6.15
N SER A 38 1.54 6.64 -7.36
CA SER A 38 1.78 5.53 -8.30
C SER A 38 3.24 5.38 -8.74
N THR A 39 4.11 6.37 -8.48
CA THR A 39 5.53 6.25 -8.81
C THR A 39 6.35 5.47 -7.78
N GLN A 40 5.80 5.28 -6.57
CA GLN A 40 6.47 4.56 -5.48
C GLN A 40 5.82 3.21 -5.18
N LEU A 41 4.60 2.97 -5.67
CA LEU A 41 3.89 1.73 -5.45
C LEU A 41 4.38 0.61 -6.38
N PRO A 42 4.62 -0.59 -5.85
CA PRO A 42 4.79 -1.79 -6.68
C PRO A 42 3.58 -2.01 -7.58
N ILE A 43 3.84 -2.46 -8.81
CA ILE A 43 2.80 -2.73 -9.81
C ILE A 43 1.72 -3.70 -9.29
N ASP A 44 2.11 -4.69 -8.48
CA ASP A 44 1.18 -5.66 -7.90
C ASP A 44 0.15 -5.00 -6.98
N LEU A 45 0.58 -4.01 -6.18
CA LEU A 45 -0.33 -3.25 -5.32
C LEU A 45 -1.23 -2.30 -6.11
N ILE A 46 -0.73 -1.74 -7.21
CA ILE A 46 -1.55 -0.93 -8.13
C ILE A 46 -2.65 -1.81 -8.73
N ILE A 47 -2.32 -3.00 -9.25
CA ILE A 47 -3.29 -3.93 -9.83
C ILE A 47 -4.35 -4.33 -8.79
N ALA A 48 -3.92 -4.70 -7.59
CA ALA A 48 -4.84 -5.08 -6.51
C ALA A 48 -5.73 -3.90 -6.07
N GLY A 49 -5.15 -2.69 -5.98
CA GLY A 49 -5.87 -1.46 -5.64
C GLY A 49 -6.86 -1.03 -6.72
N MET A 50 -6.56 -1.25 -8.00
CA MET A 50 -7.50 -0.98 -9.11
C MET A 50 -8.75 -1.86 -9.02
N ALA A 51 -8.61 -3.12 -8.62
CA ALA A 51 -9.77 -3.98 -8.38
C ALA A 51 -10.67 -3.40 -7.27
N ALA A 52 -10.08 -2.98 -6.15
CA ALA A 52 -10.81 -2.34 -5.05
C ALA A 52 -11.42 -0.98 -5.43
N ALA A 53 -10.72 -0.16 -6.21
CA ALA A 53 -11.21 1.14 -6.67
C ALA A 53 -12.31 1.02 -7.73
N SER A 54 -12.25 0.01 -8.61
CA SER A 54 -13.23 -0.18 -9.69
C SER A 54 -14.59 -0.68 -9.20
N GLN A 55 -14.60 -1.57 -8.20
CA GLN A 55 -15.83 -2.16 -7.67
C GLN A 55 -16.27 -1.49 -6.37
N GLY A 56 -15.37 -0.80 -5.66
CA GLY A 56 -15.56 -0.34 -4.29
C GLY A 56 -15.28 -1.47 -3.29
N TRP A 57 -14.49 -1.18 -2.26
CA TRP A 57 -14.03 -2.17 -1.27
C TRP A 57 -15.18 -2.99 -0.65
N ASP A 58 -16.29 -2.32 -0.33
CA ASP A 58 -17.44 -2.96 0.30
C ASP A 58 -18.16 -3.95 -0.64
N ASN A 59 -18.02 -3.77 -1.95
CA ASN A 59 -18.63 -4.62 -2.97
C ASN A 59 -17.72 -5.79 -3.37
N LEU A 60 -16.47 -5.82 -2.90
CA LEU A 60 -15.60 -6.96 -3.13
C LEU A 60 -16.09 -8.18 -2.33
N ASP A 61 -16.08 -9.33 -2.98
CA ASP A 61 -16.31 -10.61 -2.31
C ASP A 61 -15.12 -10.99 -1.41
N ASN A 62 -15.31 -12.03 -0.60
CA ASN A 62 -14.28 -12.47 0.35
C ASN A 62 -13.01 -12.96 -0.36
N GLU A 63 -13.11 -13.54 -1.55
CA GLU A 63 -11.97 -14.05 -2.29
C GLU A 63 -11.12 -12.91 -2.84
N GLN A 64 -11.76 -11.88 -3.40
CA GLN A 64 -11.14 -10.66 -3.86
C GLN A 64 -10.46 -9.89 -2.72
N LYS A 65 -11.14 -9.76 -1.57
CA LYS A 65 -10.55 -9.18 -0.35
C LYS A 65 -9.33 -9.97 0.10
N MET A 66 -9.40 -11.30 0.13
CA MET A 66 -8.27 -12.15 0.49
C MET A 66 -7.11 -12.05 -0.51
N ALA A 67 -7.39 -11.96 -1.81
CA ALA A 67 -6.36 -11.77 -2.85
C ALA A 67 -5.64 -10.42 -2.68
N PHE A 68 -6.39 -9.36 -2.37
CA PHE A 68 -5.81 -8.06 -2.02
C PHE A 68 -4.91 -8.16 -0.78
N MET A 69 -5.41 -8.75 0.30
CA MET A 69 -4.66 -8.92 1.55
C MET A 69 -3.39 -9.78 1.37
N ALA A 70 -3.46 -10.82 0.54
CA ALA A 70 -2.31 -11.66 0.20
C ALA A 70 -1.24 -10.85 -0.55
N THR A 71 -1.65 -9.97 -1.45
CA THR A 71 -0.74 -9.07 -2.19
C THR A 71 -0.05 -8.09 -1.25
N VAL A 72 -0.80 -7.48 -0.33
CA VAL A 72 -0.24 -6.61 0.72
C VAL A 72 0.74 -7.38 1.60
N LEU A 73 0.40 -8.57 2.06
CA LEU A 73 1.29 -9.41 2.86
C LEU A 73 2.57 -9.80 2.11
N ALA A 74 2.46 -10.20 0.84
CA ALA A 74 3.60 -10.54 0.00
C ALA A 74 4.55 -9.34 -0.17
N PHE A 75 3.99 -8.15 -0.39
CA PHE A 75 4.78 -6.92 -0.44
C PHE A 75 5.48 -6.63 0.90
N LEU A 76 4.74 -6.64 2.01
CA LEU A 76 5.28 -6.32 3.33
C LEU A 76 6.35 -7.32 3.76
N THR A 77 6.16 -8.61 3.51
CA THR A 77 7.14 -9.66 3.87
C THR A 77 8.40 -9.60 3.01
N LYS A 78 8.27 -9.20 1.73
CA LYS A 78 9.41 -8.97 0.84
C LYS A 78 10.23 -7.74 1.26
N GLN A 79 9.56 -6.64 1.58
CA GLN A 79 10.22 -5.37 1.92
C GLN A 79 10.71 -5.31 3.37
N TYR A 80 10.01 -6.00 4.28
CA TYR A 80 10.28 -6.02 5.71
C TYR A 80 10.38 -7.47 6.22
N PRO A 81 11.51 -8.17 6.02
CA PRO A 81 11.64 -9.58 6.39
C PRO A 81 11.38 -9.89 7.88
N LYS A 82 11.59 -8.90 8.77
CA LYS A 82 11.29 -9.04 10.21
C LYS A 82 9.79 -8.97 10.51
N PHE A 83 8.98 -8.39 9.62
CA PHE A 83 7.54 -8.27 9.78
C PHE A 83 6.86 -9.63 9.87
N ALA A 84 7.24 -10.58 9.00
CA ALA A 84 6.69 -11.94 9.02
C ALA A 84 6.88 -12.61 10.40
N ARG A 85 8.09 -12.49 10.96
CA ARG A 85 8.41 -13.04 12.29
C ARG A 85 7.65 -12.34 13.40
N GLU A 86 7.45 -11.04 13.28
CA GLU A 86 6.72 -10.27 14.28
C GLU A 86 5.22 -10.59 14.24
N LEU A 87 4.63 -10.73 13.05
CA LEU A 87 3.28 -11.26 12.86
C LEU A 87 3.14 -12.64 13.50
N ASP A 88 4.04 -13.58 13.21
CA ASP A 88 4.00 -14.92 13.78
C ASP A 88 4.10 -14.94 15.32
N ARG A 89 4.80 -13.96 15.90
CA ARG A 89 5.02 -13.88 17.35
C ARG A 89 3.90 -13.17 18.10
N LYS A 90 3.40 -12.04 17.58
CA LYS A 90 2.47 -11.15 18.29
C LYS A 90 1.01 -11.33 17.88
N SER A 91 0.75 -11.82 16.66
CA SER A 91 -0.60 -11.86 16.12
C SER A 91 -1.42 -13.02 16.69
N GLY A 92 -2.57 -12.70 17.27
CA GLY A 92 -3.64 -13.68 17.52
C GLY A 92 -4.50 -13.96 16.28
N ASP A 93 -4.56 -13.00 15.35
CA ASP A 93 -5.31 -13.08 14.09
C ASP A 93 -4.58 -12.26 13.00
N LYS A 94 -3.84 -12.95 12.14
CA LYS A 94 -2.92 -12.31 11.17
C LYS A 94 -3.67 -11.54 10.09
N VAL A 95 -4.86 -12.01 9.71
CA VAL A 95 -5.67 -11.37 8.68
C VAL A 95 -6.22 -10.06 9.22
N LYS A 96 -6.70 -10.07 10.47
CA LYS A 96 -7.13 -8.85 11.17
C LYS A 96 -6.00 -7.85 11.33
N ASP A 97 -4.83 -8.29 11.78
CA ASP A 97 -3.67 -7.40 11.97
C ASP A 97 -3.20 -6.78 10.66
N LEU A 98 -3.17 -7.54 9.56
CA LEU A 98 -2.91 -7.00 8.23
C LEU A 98 -3.96 -5.97 7.81
N GLY A 99 -5.23 -6.22 8.13
CA GLY A 99 -6.33 -5.29 7.83
C GLY A 99 -6.14 -3.96 8.55
N LEU A 100 -5.76 -4.00 9.83
CA LEU A 100 -5.47 -2.81 10.63
C LEU A 100 -4.25 -2.04 10.11
N ILE A 101 -3.19 -2.73 9.68
CA ILE A 101 -2.01 -2.10 9.08
C ILE A 101 -2.39 -1.39 7.78
N PHE A 102 -3.17 -2.05 6.93
CA PHE A 102 -3.62 -1.46 5.67
C PHE A 102 -4.55 -0.26 5.90
N ASP A 103 -5.48 -0.34 6.84
CA ASP A 103 -6.36 0.76 7.20
C ASP A 103 -5.59 1.97 7.75
N ALA A 104 -4.62 1.73 8.64
CA ALA A 104 -3.71 2.77 9.12
C ALA A 104 -2.89 3.39 7.99
N TRP A 105 -2.44 2.58 7.04
CA TRP A 105 -1.69 3.04 5.87
C TRP A 105 -2.55 3.90 4.92
N ALA A 106 -3.77 3.47 4.64
CA ALA A 106 -4.73 4.22 3.83
C ALA A 106 -5.14 5.53 4.51
N THR A 107 -5.46 5.49 5.80
CA THR A 107 -5.82 6.67 6.59
C THR A 107 -4.68 7.68 6.62
N ALA A 108 -3.44 7.25 6.82
CA ALA A 108 -2.29 8.15 6.81
C ALA A 108 -1.99 8.72 5.43
N THR A 109 -2.34 8.02 4.35
CA THR A 109 -2.23 8.57 2.98
C THR A 109 -3.30 9.63 2.72
N VAL A 110 -4.54 9.41 3.15
CA VAL A 110 -5.66 10.36 2.97
C VAL A 110 -5.53 11.57 3.91
N GLY A 111 -5.08 11.36 5.15
CA GLY A 111 -4.88 12.42 6.15
C GLY A 111 -3.66 13.32 5.91
N MET A 112 -2.85 13.05 4.88
CA MET A 112 -1.79 13.93 4.40
C MET A 112 -2.27 14.92 3.33
N ASP A 113 -3.56 14.93 2.99
CA ASP A 113 -4.16 16.00 2.17
C ASP A 113 -4.29 17.28 3.01
N PRO A 114 -3.57 18.37 2.71
CA PRO A 114 -3.62 19.62 3.50
C PRO A 114 -4.96 20.39 3.37
N LYS A 115 -6.01 19.77 2.82
CA LYS A 115 -7.33 20.37 2.60
C LYS A 115 -8.48 19.75 3.40
N ALA A 116 -8.22 18.85 4.34
CA ALA A 116 -9.20 18.43 5.35
C ALA A 116 -9.26 19.40 6.54
#